data_AF-A0A7S1RWB7-F1
#
_entry.id   AF-A0A7S1RWB7-F1
#
_cell.length_a   1.000
_cell.length_b   1.000
_cell.length_c   1.000
_cell.angle_alpha   90.00
_cell.angle_beta   90.00
_cell.angle_gamma   90.00
#
_symmetry.space_group_name_H-M   'P 1'
#
loop_
_entity.id
_entity.type
_entity.pdbx_description
1 polymer ?
#
loop_
_entity_poly.entity_id
_entity_poly.type
_entity_poly.pdbx_seq_one_letter_code
_entity_poly.pdbx_strand_id
1 'polypeptide(L)'
;MALPQLGVQVMWCFIGPNAAPYMIHLGVGHSLATLNNVAGPTTGFFTGPIIGAWSDRLVSRWGRRRPVILGGLISTWVAGMLFASSAQIFKGETARIAFAVPLYWVVDVTINVLQTPFRALVSDLASKEQQVPMQVVFVVFMSFGNFIGYSIMQIW
;
A
#
# COMPACT_ATOMS: atom_id res chain seq x y z
N MET A 1 -17.92 4.27 -5.15
CA MET A 1 -16.64 3.97 -5.85
C MET A 1 -15.40 4.24 -5.01
N ALA A 2 -15.45 5.04 -3.93
CA ALA A 2 -14.32 5.29 -3.02
C ALA A 2 -14.13 4.23 -1.91
N LEU A 3 -15.05 3.27 -1.77
CA LEU A 3 -15.00 2.22 -0.74
C LEU A 3 -13.70 1.40 -0.71
N PRO A 4 -13.11 0.97 -1.86
CA PRO A 4 -11.85 0.22 -1.82
C PRO A 4 -10.70 1.01 -1.19
N GLN A 5 -10.73 2.34 -1.29
CA GLN A 5 -9.71 3.20 -0.71
C GLN A 5 -9.76 3.18 0.83
N LEU A 6 -10.93 2.97 1.44
CA LEU A 6 -11.02 2.75 2.89
C LEU A 6 -10.14 1.59 3.33
N GLY A 7 -10.25 0.44 2.63
CA GLY A 7 -9.48 -0.74 2.95
C GLY A 7 -7.97 -0.52 2.78
N VAL A 8 -7.56 0.15 1.71
CA VAL A 8 -6.15 0.51 1.48
C VAL A 8 -5.63 1.42 2.60
N GLN A 9 -6.42 2.41 3.03
CA GLN A 9 -6.02 3.30 4.12
C GLN A 9 -5.95 2.61 5.48
N VAL A 10 -6.92 1.74 5.80
CA VAL A 10 -6.87 0.94 7.02
C VAL A 10 -5.60 0.08 7.02
N MET A 11 -5.30 -0.63 5.93
CA MET A 11 -4.09 -1.44 5.79
C MET A 11 -2.81 -0.59 5.93
N TRP A 12 -2.75 0.57 5.27
CA TRP A 12 -1.60 1.47 5.36
C TRP A 12 -1.39 1.98 6.79
N CYS A 13 -2.48 2.36 7.47
CA CYS A 13 -2.46 2.72 8.87
C CYS A 13 -1.93 1.57 9.73
N PHE A 14 -2.24 0.31 9.44
CA PHE A 14 -1.66 -0.86 10.10
C PHE A 14 -0.16 -1.03 9.88
N ILE A 15 0.26 -1.02 8.61
CA ILE A 15 1.62 -1.38 8.24
C ILE A 15 2.61 -0.26 8.56
N GLY A 16 2.28 1.00 8.26
CA GLY A 16 3.21 2.12 8.38
C GLY A 16 3.84 2.25 9.78
N PRO A 17 3.04 2.47 10.84
CA PRO A 17 3.52 2.59 12.21
C PRO A 17 4.13 1.31 12.78
N ASN A 18 3.63 0.12 12.38
CA ASN A 18 4.08 -1.16 12.95
C ASN A 18 5.26 -1.80 12.20
N ALA A 19 5.62 -1.31 11.01
CA ALA A 19 6.71 -1.88 10.22
C ALA A 19 8.05 -1.83 10.96
N ALA A 20 8.42 -0.67 11.52
CA ALA A 20 9.68 -0.53 12.25
C ALA A 20 9.71 -1.37 13.54
N PRO A 21 8.68 -1.31 14.42
CA PRO A 21 8.59 -2.19 15.59
C PRO A 21 8.64 -3.68 15.24
N TYR A 22 7.95 -4.09 14.16
CA TYR A 22 7.97 -5.49 13.70
C TYR A 22 9.37 -5.92 13.25
N MET A 23 10.09 -5.08 12.52
CA MET A 23 11.48 -5.37 12.12
C MET A 23 12.41 -5.44 13.31
N ILE A 24 12.24 -4.57 14.31
CA ILE A 24 13.01 -4.64 15.56
C ILE A 24 12.72 -5.96 16.27
N HIS A 25 11.47 -6.39 16.31
CA HIS A 25 11.09 -7.69 16.86
C HIS A 25 11.73 -8.88 16.11
N LEU A 26 12.01 -8.75 14.82
CA LEU A 26 12.73 -9.75 14.03
C LEU A 26 14.25 -9.78 14.27
N GLY A 27 14.80 -8.83 15.04
CA GLY A 27 16.24 -8.70 15.32
C GLY A 27 16.94 -7.58 14.54
N VAL A 28 16.21 -6.75 13.78
CA VAL A 28 16.80 -5.61 13.08
C VAL A 28 17.15 -4.52 14.10
N GLY A 29 18.39 -4.00 14.05
CA GLY A 29 18.78 -2.87 14.90
C GLY A 29 17.89 -1.64 14.69
N HIS A 30 17.58 -0.90 15.76
CA HIS A 30 16.69 0.28 15.75
C HIS A 30 17.01 1.29 14.63
N SER A 31 18.30 1.56 14.41
CA SER A 31 18.77 2.49 13.38
C SER A 31 18.45 1.99 11.97
N LEU A 32 18.64 0.70 11.71
CA LEU A 32 18.36 0.08 10.40
C LEU A 32 16.86 -0.04 10.15
N ALA A 33 16.07 -0.38 11.17
CA ALA A 33 14.61 -0.45 11.06
C ALA A 33 14.01 0.93 10.73
N THR A 34 14.51 1.99 11.37
CA THR A 34 14.10 3.37 11.05
C THR A 34 14.54 3.75 9.64
N LEU A 35 15.78 3.46 9.26
CA LEU A 35 16.31 3.75 7.92
C LEU A 35 15.49 3.04 6.83
N ASN A 36 15.01 1.83 7.10
CA ASN A 36 14.20 1.06 6.16
C ASN A 36 12.86 1.74 5.82
N ASN A 37 12.34 2.64 6.67
CA ASN A 37 11.13 3.42 6.37
C ASN A 37 11.34 4.45 5.25
N VAL A 38 12.59 4.71 4.84
CA VAL A 38 12.90 5.47 3.63
C VAL A 38 12.33 4.77 2.38
N ALA A 39 12.00 3.47 2.46
CA ALA A 39 11.26 2.77 1.42
C ALA A 39 10.01 3.55 0.99
N GLY A 40 9.17 4.02 1.93
CA GLY A 40 7.92 4.74 1.66
C GLY A 40 8.06 5.88 0.63
N PRO A 41 8.83 6.93 0.92
CA PRO A 41 9.02 8.03 -0.03
C PRO A 41 9.77 7.61 -1.30
N THR A 42 10.72 6.67 -1.18
CA THR A 42 11.53 6.22 -2.33
C THR A 42 10.67 5.47 -3.35
N THR A 43 9.89 4.49 -2.89
CA THR A 43 9.02 3.70 -3.77
C THR A 43 7.95 4.61 -4.37
N GLY A 44 7.30 5.46 -3.56
CA GLY A 44 6.25 6.37 -4.01
C GLY A 44 6.71 7.30 -5.13
N PHE A 45 7.94 7.81 -5.04
CA PHE A 45 8.55 8.64 -6.08
C PHE A 45 8.66 7.93 -7.43
N PHE A 46 9.07 6.65 -7.43
CA PHE A 46 9.22 5.88 -8.67
C PHE A 46 7.92 5.26 -9.17
N THR A 47 7.12 4.68 -8.28
CA THR A 47 5.91 3.93 -8.66
C THR A 47 4.84 4.85 -9.24
N GLY A 48 4.70 6.07 -8.73
CA GLY A 48 3.72 7.04 -9.23
C GLY A 48 3.79 7.26 -10.76
N PRO A 49 4.92 7.77 -11.30
CA PRO A 49 5.06 8.02 -12.74
C PRO A 49 5.07 6.73 -13.57
N ILE A 50 5.74 5.67 -13.10
CA ILE A 50 5.86 4.40 -13.84
C ILE A 50 4.50 3.75 -14.01
N ILE A 51 3.75 3.60 -12.91
CA ILE A 51 2.43 2.96 -12.94
C ILE A 51 1.39 3.86 -13.58
N GLY A 52 1.48 5.18 -13.41
CA GLY A 52 0.65 6.12 -14.16
C GLY A 52 0.75 5.88 -15.67
N ALA A 53 1.97 5.96 -16.21
CA ALA A 53 2.23 5.76 -17.64
C ALA A 53 1.91 4.34 -18.13
N TRP A 54 2.19 3.31 -17.32
CA TRP A 54 1.90 1.92 -17.68
C TRP A 54 0.40 1.63 -17.66
N SER A 55 -0.31 2.10 -16.64
CA SER A 55 -1.76 1.95 -16.52
C SER A 55 -2.49 2.60 -17.69
N ASP A 56 -1.98 3.73 -18.20
CA ASP A 56 -2.58 4.46 -19.31
C ASP A 56 -2.40 3.77 -20.69
N ARG A 57 -1.53 2.76 -20.79
CA ARG A 57 -1.29 1.99 -22.03
C ARG A 57 -2.04 0.67 -22.09
N LEU A 58 -2.65 0.23 -20.98
CA LEU A 58 -3.32 -1.08 -20.93
C LEU A 58 -4.68 -1.05 -21.63
N VAL A 59 -4.87 -1.93 -22.60
CA VAL A 59 -6.14 -2.16 -23.27
C VAL A 59 -6.66 -3.53 -22.85
N SER A 60 -7.65 -3.56 -21.96
CA SER A 60 -8.25 -4.79 -21.45
C SER A 60 -9.77 -4.72 -21.54
N ARG A 61 -10.41 -5.88 -21.68
CA ARG A 61 -11.87 -6.06 -21.67
C ARG A 61 -12.56 -5.53 -20.40
N TRP A 62 -11.80 -5.35 -19.31
CA TRP A 62 -12.30 -4.80 -18.04
C TRP A 62 -12.02 -3.30 -17.88
N GLY A 63 -11.56 -2.65 -18.94
CA GLY A 63 -11.10 -1.27 -18.93
C GLY A 63 -9.62 -1.14 -18.60
N ARG A 64 -9.11 0.08 -18.74
CA ARG A 64 -7.68 0.39 -18.67
C ARG A 64 -7.06 0.24 -17.28
N ARG A 65 -7.78 0.68 -16.24
CA ARG A 65 -7.23 0.77 -14.86
C ARG A 65 -7.58 -0.40 -13.94
N ARG A 66 -8.69 -1.11 -14.19
CA ARG A 66 -9.18 -2.20 -13.32
C ARG A 66 -8.22 -3.40 -13.21
N PRO A 67 -7.55 -3.86 -14.29
CA PRO A 67 -6.59 -4.97 -14.19
C PRO A 67 -5.37 -4.63 -13.33
N VAL A 68 -4.86 -3.40 -13.40
CA VAL A 68 -3.73 -2.93 -12.57
C VAL A 68 -4.12 -2.93 -11.10
N ILE A 69 -5.33 -2.43 -10.80
CA ILE A 69 -5.87 -2.43 -9.45
C ILE A 69 -5.98 -3.87 -8.90
N LEU A 70 -6.52 -4.81 -9.67
CA LEU A 70 -6.64 -6.20 -9.22
C LEU A 70 -5.28 -6.87 -9.01
N GLY A 71 -4.33 -6.66 -9.93
CA GLY A 71 -2.96 -7.17 -9.78
C GLY A 71 -2.24 -6.56 -8.57
N GLY A 72 -2.41 -5.27 -8.34
CA GLY A 72 -1.92 -4.58 -7.14
C GLY A 72 -2.54 -5.14 -5.86
N LEU A 73 -3.84 -5.47 -5.87
CA LEU A 73 -4.55 -5.97 -4.68
C LEU A 73 -4.04 -7.36 -4.31
N ILE A 74 -3.93 -8.25 -5.30
CA ILE A 74 -3.43 -9.61 -5.10
C ILE A 74 -1.97 -9.57 -4.64
N SER A 75 -1.12 -8.77 -5.30
CA SER A 75 0.29 -8.66 -4.93
C SER A 75 0.49 -8.06 -3.53
N THR A 76 -0.27 -7.01 -3.17
CA THR A 76 -0.26 -6.42 -1.82
C THR A 76 -0.70 -7.44 -0.77
N TRP A 77 -1.75 -8.21 -1.05
CA TRP A 77 -2.24 -9.23 -0.14
C TRP A 77 -1.22 -10.35 0.08
N VAL A 78 -0.66 -10.91 -1.00
CA VAL A 78 0.36 -11.97 -0.93
C VAL A 78 1.63 -11.47 -0.24
N ALA A 79 2.15 -10.31 -0.64
CA ALA A 79 3.36 -9.75 -0.04
C ALA A 79 3.16 -9.41 1.44
N GLY A 80 2.00 -8.85 1.80
CA GLY A 80 1.65 -8.52 3.18
C GLY A 80 1.55 -9.76 4.07
N MET A 81 0.92 -10.84 3.57
CA MET A 81 0.85 -12.11 4.29
C MET A 81 2.23 -12.73 4.48
N LEU A 82 3.06 -12.75 3.43
CA LEU A 82 4.44 -13.26 3.52
C LEU A 82 5.28 -12.45 4.51
N PHE A 83 5.08 -11.13 4.57
CA PHE A 83 5.79 -10.25 5.50
C PHE A 83 5.37 -10.55 6.94
N ALA A 84 4.07 -10.63 7.22
CA ALA A 84 3.55 -10.95 8.55
C ALA A 84 3.95 -12.36 9.03
N SER A 85 4.03 -13.33 8.11
CA SER A 85 4.44 -14.71 8.41
C SER A 85 5.96 -14.92 8.43
N SER A 86 6.78 -13.91 8.15
CA SER A 86 8.24 -14.06 8.02
C SER A 86 8.91 -14.67 9.27
N ALA A 87 8.42 -14.32 10.47
CA ALA A 87 8.88 -14.89 11.75
C ALA A 87 8.58 -16.40 11.89
N GLN A 88 7.51 -16.89 11.27
CA GLN A 88 7.05 -18.28 11.33
C GLN A 88 7.70 -19.15 10.24
N ILE A 89 7.95 -18.56 9.07
CA ILE A 89 8.53 -19.26 7.91
C ILE A 89 9.99 -19.62 8.17
N PHE A 90 10.76 -18.71 8.76
CA PHE A 90 12.18 -18.91 9.02
C PHE A 90 12.45 -19.04 10.52
N LYS A 91 13.33 -19.96 10.93
CA LYS A 91 13.74 -20.12 12.34
C LYS A 91 14.99 -19.30 12.69
N GLY A 92 15.87 -19.07 11.73
CA GLY A 92 17.10 -18.29 11.92
C GLY A 92 16.85 -16.79 11.82
N GLU A 93 17.37 -16.02 12.77
CA GLU A 93 17.27 -14.56 12.82
C GLU A 93 17.76 -13.91 11.52
N THR A 94 18.95 -14.28 11.04
CA THR A 94 19.53 -13.76 9.80
C THR A 94 18.64 -14.02 8.59
N ALA A 95 18.02 -15.21 8.51
CA ALA A 95 17.13 -15.57 7.40
C ALA A 95 15.82 -14.78 7.45
N ARG A 96 15.26 -14.57 8.65
CA ARG A 96 14.06 -13.73 8.85
C ARG A 96 14.31 -12.30 8.39
N ILE A 97 15.42 -11.70 8.82
CA ILE A 97 15.78 -10.33 8.48
C ILE A 97 16.03 -10.19 6.98
N ALA A 98 16.83 -11.08 6.39
CA ALA A 98 17.16 -11.07 4.98
C ALA A 98 15.92 -11.21 4.08
N PHE A 99 14.87 -11.86 4.57
CA PHE A 99 13.59 -11.99 3.86
C PHE A 99 12.65 -10.80 4.12
N ALA A 100 12.45 -10.41 5.37
CA ALA A 100 11.46 -9.40 5.76
C ALA A 100 11.82 -7.99 5.29
N VAL A 101 13.10 -7.61 5.31
CA VAL A 101 13.58 -6.28 4.91
C VAL A 101 13.22 -5.98 3.44
N PRO A 102 13.67 -6.76 2.44
CA PRO A 102 13.31 -6.50 1.04
C PRO A 102 11.82 -6.70 0.78
N LEU A 103 11.16 -7.62 1.49
CA LEU A 103 9.73 -7.86 1.31
C LEU A 103 8.88 -6.68 1.76
N TYR A 104 9.29 -5.94 2.79
CA TYR A 104 8.65 -4.68 3.15
C TYR A 104 8.66 -3.66 2.01
N TRP A 105 9.77 -3.55 1.28
CA TRP A 105 9.84 -2.70 0.09
C TRP A 105 8.87 -3.16 -1.00
N VAL A 106 8.73 -4.47 -1.18
CA VAL A 106 7.75 -5.02 -2.13
C VAL A 106 6.33 -4.67 -1.71
N VAL A 107 5.97 -4.85 -0.43
CA VAL A 107 4.67 -4.47 0.11
C VAL A 107 4.40 -2.99 -0.18
N ASP A 108 5.36 -2.13 0.13
CA ASP A 108 5.25 -0.70 -0.06
C ASP A 108 5.09 -0.31 -1.54
N VAL A 109 5.87 -0.92 -2.45
CA VAL A 109 5.69 -0.77 -3.91
C VAL A 109 4.28 -1.17 -4.33
N THR A 110 3.79 -2.33 -3.89
CA THR A 110 2.46 -2.83 -4.28
C THR A 110 1.31 -1.94 -3.79
N ILE A 111 1.45 -1.35 -2.60
CA ILE A 111 0.48 -0.38 -2.08
C ILE A 111 0.50 0.91 -2.89
N ASN A 112 1.68 1.43 -3.24
CA ASN A 112 1.77 2.62 -4.08
C ASN A 112 1.21 2.38 -5.50
N VAL A 113 1.47 1.19 -6.06
CA VAL A 113 0.90 0.74 -7.35
C VAL A 113 -0.64 0.72 -7.31
N LEU A 114 -1.25 0.45 -6.16
CA LEU A 114 -2.70 0.49 -5.99
C LEU A 114 -3.25 1.90 -5.96
N GLN A 115 -2.63 2.79 -5.18
CA GLN A 115 -3.19 4.11 -4.90
C GLN A 115 -3.31 4.99 -6.15
N THR A 116 -2.32 4.96 -7.04
CA THR A 116 -2.29 5.78 -8.26
C THR A 116 -3.47 5.50 -9.22
N PRO A 117 -3.70 4.26 -9.69
CA PRO A 117 -4.81 3.95 -10.59
C PRO A 117 -6.17 4.04 -9.91
N PHE A 118 -6.28 3.79 -8.60
CA PHE A 118 -7.53 4.00 -7.87
C PHE A 118 -7.95 5.47 -7.88
N ARG A 119 -7.03 6.38 -7.56
CA ARG A 119 -7.30 7.82 -7.59
C ARG A 119 -7.70 8.28 -8.98
N ALA A 120 -7.01 7.80 -10.01
CA ALA A 120 -7.31 8.16 -11.39
C ALA A 120 -8.64 7.57 -11.89
N LEU A 121 -9.00 6.35 -11.46
CA LEU A 121 -10.28 5.71 -11.81
C LEU A 121 -11.48 6.51 -11.28
N VAL A 122 -11.36 7.14 -10.11
CA VAL A 122 -12.43 8.00 -9.57
C VAL A 122 -12.68 9.21 -10.46
N SER A 123 -11.63 9.84 -10.99
CA SER A 123 -11.78 10.95 -11.96
C SER A 123 -12.29 10.49 -13.31
N ASP A 124 -11.87 9.33 -13.80
CA ASP A 124 -12.30 8.79 -15.09
C ASP A 124 -13.79 8.44 -15.13
N LEU A 125 -14.40 8.14 -13.98
CA LEU A 125 -15.83 7.81 -13.87
C LEU A 125 -16.72 9.04 -13.63
N ALA A 126 -16.12 10.20 -13.36
CA ALA A 126 -16.83 11.45 -13.14
C ALA A 126 -16.92 12.28 -14.42
N SER A 127 -18.05 12.94 -14.65
CA SER A 127 -18.15 13.99 -15.67
C SER A 127 -17.22 15.16 -15.33
N LYS A 128 -16.78 15.94 -16.33
CA LYS A 128 -15.75 16.99 -16.16
C LYS A 128 -16.04 17.96 -15.01
N GLU A 129 -17.29 18.34 -14.83
CA GLU A 129 -17.75 19.22 -13.75
C GLU A 129 -17.69 18.56 -12.36
N GLN A 130 -17.81 17.23 -12.30
CA GLN A 130 -17.87 16.44 -11.07
C GLN A 130 -16.51 15.88 -10.64
N GLN A 131 -15.45 16.01 -11.45
CA GLN A 131 -14.12 15.47 -11.13
C GLN A 131 -13.57 16.03 -9.80
N VAL A 132 -13.68 17.35 -9.60
CA VAL A 132 -13.21 17.98 -8.35
C VAL A 132 -14.05 17.53 -7.14
N PRO A 133 -15.41 17.63 -7.15
CA PRO A 133 -16.23 17.07 -6.07
C PRO A 133 -15.94 15.61 -5.75
N MET A 134 -15.72 14.77 -6.76
CA MET A 134 -15.44 13.35 -6.57
C MET A 134 -14.07 13.09 -5.92
N GLN A 135 -13.07 13.93 -6.20
CA GLN A 135 -11.78 13.88 -5.50
C GLN A 135 -11.92 14.32 -4.03
N VAL A 136 -12.80 15.28 -3.73
CA VAL A 136 -13.10 15.65 -2.34
C VAL A 136 -13.72 14.46 -1.59
N VAL A 137 -14.73 13.82 -2.19
CA VAL A 137 -15.35 12.61 -1.62
C VAL A 137 -14.29 11.52 -1.41
N PHE A 138 -13.40 11.30 -2.37
CA PHE A 138 -12.30 10.35 -2.25
C PHE A 138 -11.41 10.61 -1.04
N VAL A 139 -11.03 11.87 -0.79
CA VAL A 139 -10.21 12.25 0.37
C VAL A 139 -10.99 12.08 1.68
N VAL A 140 -12.28 12.41 1.72
CA VAL A 140 -13.13 12.18 2.90
C VAL A 140 -13.16 10.69 3.27
N PHE A 141 -13.33 9.81 2.28
CA PHE A 141 -13.26 8.36 2.51
C PHE A 141 -11.85 7.94 2.98
N MET A 142 -10.77 8.50 2.42
CA MET A 142 -9.43 8.21 2.94
C MET A 142 -9.28 8.59 4.42
N SER A 143 -9.72 9.78 4.81
CA SER A 143 -9.66 10.25 6.20
C SER A 143 -10.47 9.37 7.13
N PHE A 144 -11.64 8.90 6.70
CA PHE A 144 -12.46 7.99 7.48
C PHE A 144 -11.78 6.61 7.65
N GLY A 145 -11.11 6.10 6.61
CA GLY A 145 -10.33 4.88 6.69
C GLY A 145 -9.14 5.01 7.65
N ASN A 146 -8.45 6.15 7.63
CA ASN A 146 -7.39 6.44 8.59
C ASN A 146 -7.92 6.48 10.03
N PHE A 147 -9.05 7.16 10.26
CA PHE A 147 -9.69 7.21 11.57
C PHE A 147 -9.99 5.81 12.10
N ILE A 148 -10.66 4.97 11.30
CA ILE A 148 -10.93 3.57 11.67
C ILE A 148 -9.64 2.81 11.96
N GLY A 149 -8.62 2.94 11.10
CA GLY A 149 -7.34 2.26 11.27
C GLY A 149 -6.69 2.59 12.62
N TYR A 150 -6.59 3.87 12.95
CA TYR A 150 -6.02 4.32 14.23
C TYR A 150 -6.89 3.95 15.43
N SER A 151 -8.22 4.01 15.33
CA SER A 151 -9.11 3.57 16.41
C SER A 151 -8.95 2.09 16.73
N ILE A 152 -8.79 1.22 15.73
CA ILE A 152 -8.57 -0.21 15.97
C ILE A 152 -7.21 -0.44 16.62
N MET A 153 -6.18 0.32 16.24
CA MET A 153 -4.86 0.21 16.88
C MET A 153 -4.86 0.52 18.36
N GLN A 154 -5.69 1.47 18.81
CA GLN A 154 -5.74 1.84 20.24
C GLN A 154 -6.33 0.75 21.13
N ILE A 155 -7.02 -0.23 20.54
CA ILE A 155 -7.67 -1.33 21.27
C ILE A 155 -6.67 -2.46 21.58
N TRP A 156 -5.48 -2.45 20.97
CA TRP A 156 -4.44 -3.49 21.07
C TRP A 156 -3.10 -2.91 21.54
#